data_AF-A0A2N9HRC2-F1
#
_entry.id   AF-A0A2N9HRC2-F1
#
_cell.length_a   1.000
_cell.length_b   1.000
_cell.length_c   1.000
_cell.angle_alpha   90.00
_cell.angle_beta   90.00
_cell.angle_gamma   90.00
#
_symmetry.space_group_name_H-M   'P 1'
#
loop_
_entity.id
_entity.type
_entity.pdbx_description
1 polymer ?
#
loop_
_entity_poly.entity_id
_entity_poly.type
_entity_poly.pdbx_seq_one_letter_code
_entity_poly.pdbx_strand_id
1 'polypeptide(L)'
;MLSIWLSVISLLIVIATHWLYRWRNPKCNGKLPPGSMGFPLIGETLAFLSANKTLDMPPFVKKRTKKYGPIFRTSLAGRPVVVSSDPEFNYYVFQQEGKLVERWYMDSFAKLLNQDTARINGQKNIHKYLRTLILGHFGLEVLKEKMMAKLEVVINQKLHDWSKLSSFEMKEKTLAMIFDFTAKELFSYDAEKSSENLGESFTNFLQGLISFPINIPGTAYHKCVQEEHEAILKNREDANSGLTWKEYKSLTFTHGVINESLRLGSVAPGILRRTLQDIQVNGYTIPKGWALMVVPAALQLNPNSYEDPLAFNPWRWQNMSANVTAKNFIPFGAGMTSCAGADFSKVLMGVFFHVMVTKYRLTTIKEGEVIRSPTLGFEGFHVKVSAKHG
;
A
#
# COMPACT_ATOMS: atom_id res chain seq x y z
N MET A 1 20.63 20.55 54.78
CA MET A 1 20.80 20.77 53.31
C MET A 1 21.07 19.45 52.60
N LEU A 2 22.19 18.75 52.86
CA LEU A 2 22.52 17.48 52.18
C LEU A 2 21.47 16.37 52.36
N SER A 3 20.93 16.20 53.57
CA SER A 3 19.88 15.20 53.86
C SER A 3 18.58 15.46 53.09
N ILE A 4 18.19 16.73 52.94
CA ILE A 4 17.00 17.13 52.17
C ILE A 4 17.21 16.81 50.69
N TRP A 5 18.39 17.12 50.14
CA TRP A 5 18.75 16.78 48.77
C TRP A 5 18.74 15.26 48.51
N LEU A 6 19.29 14.47 49.42
CA LEU A 6 19.26 13.00 49.31
C LEU A 6 17.84 12.43 49.33
N SER A 7 16.96 12.95 50.21
CA SER A 7 15.55 12.55 50.25
C SER A 7 14.79 12.92 48.97
N VAL A 8 15.05 14.12 48.42
CA VAL A 8 14.46 14.56 47.15
C VAL A 8 14.93 13.67 45.99
N ILE A 9 16.23 13.37 45.90
CA ILE A 9 16.78 12.49 44.88
C ILE A 9 16.17 11.08 44.99
N SER A 10 16.08 10.52 46.19
CA SER A 10 15.46 9.20 46.41
C SER A 10 14.00 9.18 45.98
N LEU A 11 13.22 10.22 46.30
CA LEU A 11 11.83 10.33 45.86
C LEU A 11 11.70 10.42 44.34
N LEU A 12 12.56 11.20 43.68
CA LEU A 12 12.60 11.29 42.23
C LEU A 12 12.93 9.94 41.57
N ILE A 13 13.86 9.17 42.15
CA ILE A 13 14.17 7.81 41.67
C ILE A 13 12.97 6.87 41.81
N VAL A 14 12.25 6.91 42.93
CA VAL A 14 11.04 6.10 43.12
C VAL A 14 9.95 6.49 42.13
N ILE A 15 9.72 7.78 41.92
CA ILE A 15 8.75 8.28 40.93
C ILE A 15 9.14 7.84 39.51
N ALA A 16 10.41 8.00 39.15
CA ALA A 16 10.94 7.62 37.85
C ALA A 16 10.85 6.10 37.62
N THR A 17 11.23 5.28 38.59
CA THR A 17 11.17 3.82 38.47
C THR A 17 9.72 3.31 38.42
N HIS A 18 8.82 3.87 39.22
CA HIS A 18 7.39 3.55 39.16
C HIS A 18 6.75 3.95 37.82
N TRP A 19 7.10 5.14 37.31
CA TRP A 19 6.68 5.59 36.00
C TRP A 19 7.20 4.69 34.88
N LEU A 20 8.49 4.32 34.93
CA LEU A 20 9.11 3.36 34.00
C LEU A 20 8.43 1.99 34.04
N TYR A 21 8.11 1.49 35.23
CA TYR A 21 7.41 0.23 35.42
C TYR A 21 6.01 0.27 34.80
N ARG A 22 5.25 1.33 35.07
CA ARG A 22 3.90 1.55 34.48
C ARG A 22 3.95 1.69 32.97
N TRP A 23 4.97 2.36 32.42
CA TRP A 23 5.17 2.45 30.98
C TRP A 23 5.39 1.07 30.34
N ARG A 24 6.28 0.27 30.93
CA ARG A 24 6.62 -1.07 30.42
C ARG A 24 5.48 -2.08 30.59
N ASN A 25 4.66 -1.89 31.61
CA ASN A 25 3.55 -2.75 31.99
C ASN A 25 2.23 -1.97 32.06
N PRO A 26 1.65 -1.62 30.88
CA PRO A 26 0.33 -0.99 30.84
C PRO A 26 -0.71 -1.87 31.51
N LYS A 27 -1.66 -1.25 32.22
CA LYS A 27 -2.79 -1.97 32.81
C LYS A 27 -3.73 -2.47 31.72
N CYS A 28 -4.30 -3.66 31.94
CA CYS A 28 -5.33 -4.24 31.08
C CYS A 28 -6.29 -5.12 31.91
N ASN A 29 -7.52 -5.28 31.43
CA ASN A 29 -8.47 -6.24 31.97
C ASN A 29 -8.21 -7.62 31.34
N GLY A 30 -7.28 -8.38 31.93
CA GLY A 30 -6.83 -9.68 31.42
C GLY A 30 -5.34 -9.71 31.14
N LYS A 31 -4.91 -10.38 30.07
CA LYS A 31 -3.50 -10.52 29.70
C LYS A 31 -3.21 -9.81 28.38
N LEU A 32 -2.28 -8.86 28.35
CA LEU A 32 -1.86 -8.25 27.09
C LEU A 32 -1.12 -9.26 26.20
N PRO A 33 -1.14 -9.07 24.87
CA PRO A 33 -0.22 -9.77 23.97
C PRO A 33 1.24 -9.58 24.43
N PRO A 34 2.12 -10.58 24.18
CA PRO A 34 3.54 -10.46 24.49
C PRO A 34 4.17 -9.31 23.71
N GLY A 35 5.25 -8.72 24.21
CA GLY A 35 5.94 -7.65 23.51
C GLY A 35 6.65 -6.65 24.41
N SER A 36 7.18 -5.58 23.81
CA SER A 36 8.00 -4.57 24.48
C SER A 36 7.46 -3.18 24.22
N MET A 37 7.26 -2.37 25.27
CA MET A 37 6.88 -0.96 25.11
C MET A 37 8.05 -0.03 24.76
N GLY A 38 9.27 -0.58 24.57
CA GLY A 38 10.46 0.19 24.21
C GLY A 38 10.85 1.25 25.25
N PHE A 39 11.51 2.30 24.78
CA PHE A 39 11.88 3.44 25.62
C PHE A 39 10.64 4.28 25.98
N PRO A 40 10.64 4.94 27.15
CA PRO A 40 9.55 5.84 27.50
C PRO A 40 9.36 6.94 26.45
N LEU A 41 8.11 7.36 26.24
CA LEU A 41 7.66 8.40 25.30
C LEU A 41 7.85 8.06 23.80
N ILE A 42 8.98 7.50 23.40
CA ILE A 42 9.27 7.20 21.98
C ILE A 42 9.00 5.74 21.61
N GLY A 43 8.92 4.84 22.59
CA GLY A 43 8.70 3.42 22.36
C GLY A 43 9.81 2.77 21.55
N GLU A 44 9.42 2.03 20.51
CA GLU A 44 10.33 1.40 19.54
C GLU A 44 10.32 2.11 18.17
N THR A 45 9.87 3.37 18.12
CA THR A 45 9.61 4.12 16.88
C THR A 45 10.83 4.23 15.96
N LEU A 46 12.03 4.49 16.51
CA LEU A 46 13.24 4.62 15.68
C LEU A 46 13.58 3.30 14.96
N ALA A 47 13.39 2.17 15.63
CA ALA A 47 13.58 0.85 15.02
C ALA A 47 12.48 0.50 14.01
N PHE A 48 11.29 1.09 14.15
CA PHE A 48 10.20 0.94 13.18
C PHE A 48 10.43 1.79 11.93
N LEU A 49 10.94 3.02 12.09
CA LEU A 49 11.24 3.96 11.00
C LEU A 49 12.57 3.68 10.30
N SER A 50 13.40 2.75 10.81
CA SER A 50 14.71 2.49 10.25
C SER A 50 14.63 2.02 8.79
N ALA A 51 15.32 2.75 7.91
CA ALA A 51 15.41 2.41 6.51
C ALA A 51 16.08 1.04 6.30
N ASN A 52 15.65 0.32 5.27
CA ASN A 52 16.24 -0.97 4.88
C ASN A 52 16.00 -1.23 3.39
N LYS A 53 16.71 -2.20 2.80
CA LYS A 53 16.62 -2.54 1.37
C LYS A 53 15.88 -3.86 1.09
N THR A 54 15.02 -4.32 2.01
CA THR A 54 14.36 -5.62 1.86
C THR A 54 12.96 -5.51 1.24
N LEU A 55 12.68 -6.37 0.26
CA LEU A 55 11.33 -6.64 -0.24
C LEU A 55 10.49 -7.43 0.78
N ASP A 56 11.14 -8.30 1.56
CA ASP A 56 10.52 -9.09 2.64
C ASP A 56 9.85 -8.21 3.71
N MET A 57 9.13 -8.86 4.62
CA MET A 57 8.56 -8.29 5.83
C MET A 57 9.57 -7.35 6.52
N PRO A 58 9.15 -6.14 6.94
CA PRO A 58 10.04 -5.19 7.60
C PRO A 58 10.83 -5.84 8.75
N PRO A 59 12.16 -5.64 8.85
CA PRO A 59 12.98 -6.31 9.87
C PRO A 59 12.47 -6.09 11.29
N PHE A 60 11.87 -4.92 11.55
CA PHE A 60 11.18 -4.62 12.81
C PHE A 60 10.12 -5.66 13.14
N VAL A 61 9.20 -5.91 12.21
CA VAL A 61 8.06 -6.82 12.37
C VAL A 61 8.55 -8.27 12.36
N LYS A 62 9.48 -8.63 11.46
CA LYS A 62 10.02 -9.99 11.34
C LYS A 62 10.70 -10.45 12.62
N LYS A 63 11.58 -9.62 13.20
CA LYS A 63 12.28 -9.94 14.46
C LYS A 63 11.32 -10.09 15.65
N ARG A 64 10.28 -9.25 15.72
CA ARG A 64 9.30 -9.27 16.82
C ARG A 64 8.31 -10.42 16.67
N THR A 65 7.88 -10.73 15.44
CA THR A 65 7.07 -11.90 15.13
C THR A 65 7.79 -13.19 15.54
N LYS A 66 9.09 -13.31 15.20
CA LYS A 66 9.91 -14.46 15.61
C LYS A 66 10.04 -14.59 17.14
N LYS A 67 10.09 -13.46 17.86
CA LYS A 67 10.32 -13.45 19.31
C LYS A 67 9.04 -13.61 20.15
N TYR A 68 7.96 -12.98 19.72
CA TYR A 68 6.73 -12.85 20.51
C TYR A 68 5.53 -13.57 19.90
N GLY A 69 5.66 -14.10 18.67
CA GLY A 69 4.55 -14.65 17.91
C GLY A 69 3.87 -13.61 17.01
N PRO A 70 2.85 -14.03 16.24
CA PRO A 70 2.24 -13.22 15.18
C PRO A 70 1.42 -12.02 15.69
N ILE A 71 1.07 -11.98 16.98
CA ILE A 71 0.37 -10.87 17.61
C ILE A 71 1.21 -10.41 18.79
N PHE A 72 1.72 -9.18 18.73
CA PHE A 72 2.57 -8.62 19.78
C PHE A 72 2.27 -7.15 20.07
N ARG A 73 2.55 -6.71 21.30
CA ARG A 73 2.43 -5.30 21.70
C ARG A 73 3.73 -4.53 21.54
N THR A 74 3.61 -3.25 21.23
CA THR A 74 4.71 -2.29 21.22
C THR A 74 4.22 -0.87 21.52
N SER A 75 5.13 0.09 21.53
CA SER A 75 4.81 1.52 21.55
C SER A 75 5.41 2.20 20.32
N LEU A 76 4.58 2.89 19.53
CA LEU A 76 5.00 3.67 18.36
C LEU A 76 4.47 5.09 18.49
N ALA A 77 5.32 6.08 18.27
CA ALA A 77 5.07 7.50 18.52
C ALA A 77 4.44 7.76 19.90
N GLY A 78 4.90 7.01 20.91
CA GLY A 78 4.42 7.10 22.29
C GLY A 78 3.05 6.49 22.55
N ARG A 79 2.45 5.81 21.57
CA ARG A 79 1.14 5.19 21.68
C ARG A 79 1.24 3.68 21.75
N PRO A 80 0.42 3.03 22.60
CA PRO A 80 0.39 1.58 22.65
C PRO A 80 -0.25 1.01 21.37
N VAL A 81 0.44 0.08 20.74
CA VAL A 81 0.05 -0.57 19.49
C VAL A 81 0.13 -2.07 19.66
N VAL A 82 -0.88 -2.80 19.19
CA VAL A 82 -0.78 -4.23 18.91
C VAL A 82 -0.56 -4.42 17.42
N VAL A 83 0.53 -5.10 17.07
CA VAL A 83 0.88 -5.44 15.70
C VAL A 83 0.46 -6.87 15.43
N SER A 84 -0.17 -7.10 14.28
CA SER A 84 -0.63 -8.43 13.87
C SER A 84 -0.16 -8.81 12.47
N SER A 85 0.50 -9.97 12.40
CA SER A 85 0.80 -10.74 11.19
C SER A 85 -0.06 -12.00 11.07
N ASP A 86 -1.06 -12.17 11.94
CA ASP A 86 -1.96 -13.33 11.95
C ASP A 86 -3.10 -13.18 10.91
N PRO A 87 -3.22 -14.07 9.91
CA PRO A 87 -4.22 -13.93 8.84
C PRO A 87 -5.67 -13.96 9.33
N GLU A 88 -6.00 -14.85 10.28
CA GLU A 88 -7.37 -15.02 10.77
C GLU A 88 -7.80 -13.81 11.61
N PHE A 89 -6.94 -13.36 12.53
CA PHE A 89 -7.21 -12.17 13.32
C PHE A 89 -7.28 -10.91 12.45
N ASN A 90 -6.39 -10.77 11.46
CA ASN A 90 -6.44 -9.65 10.54
C ASN A 90 -7.74 -9.62 9.72
N TYR A 91 -8.16 -10.77 9.20
CA TYR A 91 -9.43 -10.91 8.49
C TYR A 91 -10.61 -10.54 9.39
N TYR A 92 -10.63 -11.02 10.64
CA TYR A 92 -11.62 -10.65 11.64
C TYR A 92 -11.64 -9.13 11.92
N VAL A 93 -10.48 -8.50 12.13
CA VAL A 93 -10.37 -7.05 12.38
C VAL A 93 -11.03 -6.24 11.26
N PHE A 94 -10.85 -6.61 9.99
CA PHE A 94 -11.49 -5.92 8.87
C PHE A 94 -13.01 -6.10 8.83
N GLN A 95 -13.53 -7.25 9.26
CA GLN A 95 -14.98 -7.48 9.36
C GLN A 95 -15.64 -6.69 10.49
N GLN A 96 -14.86 -6.28 11.51
CA GLN A 96 -15.35 -5.56 12.68
C GLN A 96 -15.24 -4.03 12.56
N GLU A 97 -14.98 -3.52 11.36
CA GLU A 97 -14.95 -2.09 11.06
C GLU A 97 -16.28 -1.42 11.45
N GLY A 98 -16.19 -0.35 12.24
CA GLY A 98 -17.34 0.40 12.76
C GLY A 98 -18.08 -0.28 13.92
N LYS A 99 -17.67 -1.49 14.32
CA LYS A 99 -18.24 -2.26 15.45
C LYS A 99 -17.25 -2.32 16.62
N LEU A 100 -16.16 -3.09 16.46
CA LEU A 100 -15.12 -3.26 17.49
C LEU A 100 -13.89 -2.39 17.24
N VAL A 101 -13.67 -2.05 15.98
CA VAL A 101 -12.53 -1.25 15.55
C VAL A 101 -12.97 -0.18 14.58
N GLU A 102 -12.19 0.87 14.46
CA GLU A 102 -12.36 1.89 13.43
C GLU A 102 -11.03 2.27 12.81
N ARG A 103 -11.05 2.77 11.58
CA ARG A 103 -9.87 3.36 10.94
C ARG A 103 -9.26 4.43 11.83
N TRP A 104 -7.97 4.29 12.10
CA TRP A 104 -7.20 5.29 12.83
C TRP A 104 -6.18 5.95 11.92
N TYR A 105 -6.28 7.27 11.80
CA TYR A 105 -5.24 8.11 11.22
C TYR A 105 -4.37 8.63 12.37
N MET A 106 -3.05 8.56 12.23
CA MET A 106 -2.16 9.23 13.19
C MET A 106 -2.52 10.71 13.25
N ASP A 107 -2.50 11.31 14.45
CA ASP A 107 -2.97 12.67 14.69
C ASP A 107 -2.29 13.72 13.77
N SER A 108 -1.04 13.51 13.36
CA SER A 108 -0.34 14.36 12.38
C SER A 108 -0.94 14.25 10.97
N PHE A 109 -1.33 13.05 10.55
CA PHE A 109 -2.03 12.78 9.30
C PHE A 109 -3.47 13.32 9.32
N ALA A 110 -4.13 13.23 10.48
CA ALA A 110 -5.44 13.83 10.71
C ALA A 110 -5.36 15.37 10.60
N LYS A 111 -4.37 16.00 11.24
CA LYS A 111 -4.13 17.45 11.14
C LYS A 111 -3.79 17.91 9.72
N LEU A 112 -2.98 17.16 8.97
CA LEU A 112 -2.65 17.46 7.57
C LEU A 112 -3.91 17.47 6.67
N LEU A 113 -4.87 16.59 6.96
CA LEU A 113 -6.16 16.52 6.26
C LEU A 113 -7.21 17.48 6.83
N ASN A 114 -6.80 18.46 7.64
CA ASN A 114 -7.66 19.42 8.34
C ASN A 114 -8.77 18.73 9.17
N GLN A 115 -8.48 17.54 9.72
CA GLN A 115 -9.37 16.82 10.60
C GLN A 115 -9.14 17.29 12.03
N ASP A 116 -9.84 18.35 12.44
CA ASP A 116 -9.96 18.68 13.85
C ASP A 116 -10.57 17.49 14.59
N THR A 117 -9.81 16.95 15.53
CA THR A 117 -10.07 15.72 16.29
C THR A 117 -11.32 15.77 17.19
N ALA A 118 -12.10 16.86 17.13
CA ALA A 118 -13.29 17.10 17.94
C ALA A 118 -14.61 16.60 17.30
N ARG A 119 -14.62 16.08 16.06
CA ARG A 119 -15.86 15.65 15.35
C ARG A 119 -15.88 14.16 14.99
N ILE A 120 -15.71 13.29 15.99
CA ILE A 120 -15.71 11.83 15.83
C ILE A 120 -17.02 11.27 15.22
N ASN A 121 -18.16 11.96 15.37
CA ASN A 121 -19.44 11.55 14.75
C ASN A 121 -19.65 12.05 13.30
N GLY A 122 -18.96 13.10 12.85
CA GLY A 122 -19.09 13.64 11.49
C GLY A 122 -18.19 12.93 10.45
N GLN A 123 -17.16 12.23 10.91
CA GLN A 123 -16.10 11.67 10.07
C GLN A 123 -16.53 10.42 9.27
N LYS A 124 -17.49 9.63 9.79
CA LYS A 124 -18.13 8.55 9.02
C LYS A 124 -18.85 9.10 7.78
N ASN A 125 -19.50 10.25 7.90
CA ASN A 125 -20.25 10.88 6.81
C ASN A 125 -19.33 11.46 5.74
N ILE A 126 -18.24 12.15 6.14
CA ILE A 126 -17.30 12.71 5.15
C ILE A 126 -16.51 11.63 4.41
N HIS A 127 -16.05 10.58 5.10
CA HIS A 127 -15.37 9.47 4.42
C HIS A 127 -16.30 8.74 3.46
N LYS A 128 -17.54 8.47 3.88
CA LYS A 128 -18.56 7.87 3.02
C LYS A 128 -18.84 8.75 1.80
N TYR A 129 -18.99 10.06 2.00
CA TYR A 129 -19.18 11.04 0.94
C TYR A 129 -18.01 11.07 -0.05
N LEU A 130 -16.77 11.25 0.44
CA LEU A 130 -15.56 11.24 -0.40
C LEU A 130 -15.40 9.92 -1.15
N ARG A 131 -15.67 8.78 -0.51
CA ARG A 131 -15.66 7.47 -1.17
C ARG A 131 -16.70 7.43 -2.29
N THR A 132 -17.92 7.89 -2.06
CA THR A 132 -18.97 7.95 -3.07
C THR A 132 -18.55 8.84 -4.24
N LEU A 133 -17.94 10.00 -3.99
CA LEU A 133 -17.43 10.87 -5.06
C LEU A 133 -16.34 10.19 -5.89
N ILE A 134 -15.37 9.53 -5.24
CA ILE A 134 -14.30 8.79 -5.93
C ILE A 134 -14.91 7.67 -6.78
N LEU A 135 -15.83 6.88 -6.22
CA LEU A 135 -16.50 5.80 -6.96
C LEU A 135 -17.42 6.34 -8.06
N GLY A 136 -17.93 7.56 -7.95
CA GLY A 136 -18.65 8.24 -9.03
C GLY A 136 -17.77 8.58 -10.24
N HIS A 137 -16.46 8.75 -10.05
CA HIS A 137 -15.50 9.05 -11.12
C HIS A 137 -14.66 7.83 -11.56
N PHE A 138 -14.43 6.89 -10.65
CA PHE A 138 -13.52 5.75 -10.86
C PHE A 138 -14.16 4.40 -10.52
N GLY A 139 -15.48 4.36 -10.34
CA GLY A 139 -16.23 3.12 -10.16
C GLY A 139 -16.32 2.31 -11.46
N LEU A 140 -16.68 1.03 -11.32
CA LEU A 140 -16.64 0.03 -12.40
C LEU A 140 -17.38 0.45 -13.68
N GLU A 141 -18.57 1.03 -13.58
CA GLU A 141 -19.33 1.46 -14.76
C GLU A 141 -18.58 2.55 -15.54
N VAL A 142 -18.07 3.56 -14.83
CA VAL A 142 -17.27 4.63 -15.45
C VAL A 142 -15.97 4.08 -16.05
N LEU A 143 -15.33 3.12 -15.36
CA LEU A 143 -14.12 2.48 -15.88
C LEU A 143 -14.36 1.79 -17.21
N LYS A 144 -15.47 1.03 -17.28
CA LYS A 144 -15.89 0.26 -18.44
C LYS A 144 -16.33 1.15 -19.62
N GLU A 145 -17.07 2.21 -19.35
CA GLU A 145 -17.72 3.00 -20.41
C GLU A 145 -16.82 4.10 -20.99
N LYS A 146 -16.01 4.76 -20.17
CA LYS A 146 -15.24 5.95 -20.61
C LYS A 146 -13.78 5.96 -20.20
N MET A 147 -13.43 5.43 -19.04
CA MET A 147 -12.07 5.64 -18.50
C MET A 147 -11.01 4.83 -19.24
N MET A 148 -11.32 3.60 -19.66
CA MET A 148 -10.36 2.72 -20.34
C MET A 148 -9.84 3.33 -21.64
N ALA A 149 -10.73 3.84 -22.49
CA ALA A 149 -10.35 4.51 -23.74
C ALA A 149 -9.51 5.77 -23.49
N LYS A 150 -9.90 6.60 -22.50
CA LYS A 150 -9.12 7.79 -22.11
C LYS A 150 -7.71 7.41 -21.62
N LEU A 151 -7.61 6.38 -20.78
CA LEU A 151 -6.33 5.87 -20.29
C LEU A 151 -5.44 5.41 -21.43
N GLU A 152 -5.99 4.67 -22.39
CA GLU A 152 -5.24 4.18 -23.54
C GLU A 152 -4.65 5.33 -24.36
N VAL A 153 -5.46 6.36 -24.65
CA VAL A 153 -5.02 7.57 -25.37
C VAL A 153 -3.88 8.28 -24.62
N VAL A 154 -4.07 8.54 -23.32
CA VAL A 154 -3.08 9.26 -22.51
C VAL A 154 -1.79 8.45 -22.37
N ILE A 155 -1.89 7.15 -22.11
CA ILE A 155 -0.72 6.25 -22.00
C ILE A 155 0.03 6.20 -23.34
N ASN A 156 -0.67 6.06 -24.46
CA ASN A 156 -0.04 6.02 -25.77
C ASN A 156 0.67 7.33 -26.09
N GLN A 157 0.04 8.48 -25.81
CA GLN A 157 0.67 9.78 -25.99
C GLN A 157 1.94 9.92 -25.14
N LYS A 158 1.86 9.62 -23.84
CA LYS A 158 3.03 9.72 -22.94
C LYS A 158 4.14 8.76 -23.34
N LEU A 159 3.83 7.51 -23.72
CA LEU A 159 4.84 6.55 -24.21
C LEU A 159 5.47 7.01 -25.53
N HIS A 160 4.70 7.63 -26.43
CA HIS A 160 5.25 8.24 -27.64
C HIS A 160 6.24 9.36 -27.29
N ASP A 161 5.89 10.24 -26.37
CA ASP A 161 6.77 11.33 -25.95
C ASP A 161 8.01 10.80 -25.21
N TRP A 162 7.86 9.79 -24.37
CA TRP A 162 8.98 9.13 -23.68
C TRP A 162 9.89 8.36 -24.64
N SER A 163 9.37 7.91 -25.79
CA SER A 163 10.18 7.23 -26.80
C SER A 163 11.18 8.14 -27.52
N LYS A 164 10.96 9.47 -27.44
CA LYS A 164 11.88 10.49 -27.96
C LYS A 164 13.06 10.74 -27.01
N LEU A 165 12.98 10.25 -25.77
CA LEU A 165 14.02 10.41 -24.75
C LEU A 165 15.08 9.31 -24.88
N SER A 166 16.34 9.65 -24.57
CA SER A 166 17.44 8.67 -24.55
C SER A 166 17.27 7.64 -23.43
N SER A 167 16.89 8.10 -22.24
CA SER A 167 16.49 7.30 -21.08
C SER A 167 15.80 8.20 -20.05
N PHE A 168 15.01 7.63 -19.13
CA PHE A 168 14.38 8.35 -18.03
C PHE A 168 14.15 7.45 -16.81
N GLU A 169 13.94 8.07 -15.65
CA GLU A 169 13.53 7.37 -14.43
C GLU A 169 12.02 7.03 -14.53
N MET A 170 11.71 5.74 -14.49
CA MET A 170 10.38 5.22 -14.82
C MET A 170 9.32 5.60 -13.79
N LYS A 171 9.66 5.61 -12.50
CA LYS A 171 8.74 5.93 -11.42
C LYS A 171 8.30 7.39 -11.49
N GLU A 172 9.21 8.33 -11.67
CA GLU A 172 8.96 9.77 -11.78
C GLU A 172 7.99 10.04 -12.93
N LYS A 173 8.30 9.56 -14.14
CA LYS A 173 7.45 9.77 -15.33
C LYS A 173 6.06 9.14 -15.18
N THR A 174 5.99 7.94 -14.61
CA THR A 174 4.72 7.24 -14.39
C THR A 174 3.87 7.95 -13.32
N LEU A 175 4.49 8.40 -12.22
CA LEU A 175 3.81 9.16 -11.17
C LEU A 175 3.24 10.47 -11.72
N ALA A 176 4.02 11.21 -12.51
CA ALA A 176 3.56 12.43 -13.15
C ALA A 176 2.36 12.15 -14.08
N MET A 177 2.43 11.11 -14.91
CA MET A 177 1.30 10.72 -15.78
C MET A 177 0.03 10.39 -14.98
N ILE A 178 0.15 9.64 -13.89
CA ILE A 178 -1.00 9.28 -13.03
C ILE A 178 -1.57 10.52 -12.36
N PHE A 179 -0.71 11.42 -11.88
CA PHE A 179 -1.16 12.68 -11.30
C PHE A 179 -1.89 13.54 -12.33
N ASP A 180 -1.28 13.81 -13.48
CA ASP A 180 -1.89 14.62 -14.55
C ASP A 180 -3.28 14.08 -14.91
N PHE A 181 -3.36 12.76 -15.09
CA PHE A 181 -4.61 12.08 -15.43
C PHE A 181 -5.67 12.24 -14.33
N THR A 182 -5.32 11.94 -13.08
CA THR A 182 -6.27 11.97 -11.97
C THR A 182 -6.68 13.40 -11.61
N ALA A 183 -5.78 14.36 -11.68
CA ALA A 183 -6.06 15.78 -11.47
C ALA A 183 -7.01 16.31 -12.54
N LYS A 184 -6.79 15.94 -13.81
CA LYS A 184 -7.69 16.27 -14.91
C LYS A 184 -9.08 15.68 -14.73
N GLU A 185 -9.19 14.42 -14.34
CA GLU A 185 -10.49 13.76 -14.19
C GLU A 185 -11.26 14.19 -12.92
N LEU A 186 -10.57 14.56 -11.83
CA LEU A 186 -11.22 14.96 -10.57
C LEU A 186 -11.48 16.46 -10.45
N PHE A 187 -10.59 17.29 -10.99
CA PHE A 187 -10.62 18.74 -10.77
C PHE A 187 -10.73 19.54 -12.07
N SER A 188 -10.87 18.87 -13.22
CA SER A 188 -10.75 19.51 -14.53
C SER A 188 -9.43 20.31 -14.68
N TYR A 189 -8.40 19.89 -13.95
CA TYR A 189 -7.11 20.53 -13.92
C TYR A 189 -6.35 20.26 -15.23
N ASP A 190 -5.77 21.30 -15.80
CA ASP A 190 -4.95 21.22 -17.01
C ASP A 190 -3.53 21.67 -16.67
N ALA A 191 -2.63 20.70 -16.52
CA ALA A 191 -1.23 20.93 -16.14
C ALA A 191 -0.49 21.85 -17.12
N GLU A 192 -0.90 21.86 -18.40
CA GLU A 192 -0.27 22.70 -19.44
C GLU A 192 -0.73 24.16 -19.36
N LYS A 193 -1.85 24.45 -18.69
CA LYS A 193 -2.45 25.79 -18.60
C LYS A 193 -2.43 26.38 -17.19
N SER A 194 -2.01 25.61 -16.19
CA SER A 194 -2.00 26.06 -14.81
C SER A 194 -0.66 26.70 -14.43
N SER A 195 -0.72 27.84 -13.76
CA SER A 195 0.44 28.53 -13.18
C SER A 195 0.96 27.87 -11.89
N GLU A 196 0.22 26.92 -11.32
CA GLU A 196 0.58 26.25 -10.06
C GLU A 196 1.30 24.93 -10.32
N ASN A 197 2.48 24.76 -9.71
CA ASN A 197 3.27 23.53 -9.73
C ASN A 197 2.72 22.46 -8.76
N LEU A 198 1.42 22.15 -8.89
CA LEU A 198 0.73 21.14 -8.10
C LEU A 198 1.31 19.73 -8.34
N GLY A 199 1.87 19.49 -9.53
CA GLY A 199 2.50 18.22 -9.91
C GLY A 199 3.70 17.85 -9.06
N GLU A 200 4.62 18.77 -8.80
CA GLU A 200 5.81 18.49 -8.00
C GLU A 200 5.45 18.28 -6.52
N SER A 201 4.59 19.14 -5.96
CA SER A 201 4.13 19.03 -4.57
C SER A 201 3.37 17.72 -4.31
N PHE A 202 2.56 17.27 -5.28
CA PHE A 202 1.82 16.03 -5.17
C PHE A 202 2.67 14.79 -5.47
N THR A 203 3.62 14.88 -6.41
CA THR A 203 4.56 13.78 -6.68
C THR A 203 5.43 13.50 -5.47
N ASN A 204 5.93 14.55 -4.79
CA ASN A 204 6.66 14.43 -3.52
C ASN A 204 5.81 13.79 -2.41
N PHE A 205 4.50 14.04 -2.40
CA PHE A 205 3.55 13.40 -1.47
C PHE A 205 3.25 11.93 -1.83
N LEU A 206 3.11 11.60 -3.11
CA LEU A 206 2.81 10.24 -3.60
C LEU A 206 4.03 9.34 -3.77
N GLN A 207 5.25 9.87 -3.70
CA GLN A 207 6.50 9.13 -3.96
C GLN A 207 6.67 7.88 -3.08
N GLY A 208 5.95 7.81 -1.94
CA GLY A 208 5.92 6.67 -1.03
C GLY A 208 4.67 5.77 -1.11
N LEU A 209 3.74 5.99 -2.05
CA LEU A 209 2.41 5.35 -2.07
C LEU A 209 2.13 4.39 -3.23
N ILE A 210 3.02 4.30 -4.24
CA ILE A 210 2.74 3.54 -5.47
C ILE A 210 3.78 2.45 -5.71
N SER A 211 3.30 1.22 -5.88
CA SER A 211 4.07 0.08 -6.38
C SER A 211 4.13 0.13 -7.90
N PHE A 212 5.31 0.07 -8.48
CA PHE A 212 5.48 0.09 -9.93
C PHE A 212 5.21 -1.30 -10.54
N PRO A 213 4.43 -1.41 -11.64
CA PRO A 213 4.22 -2.65 -12.36
C PRO A 213 5.50 -3.16 -13.03
N ILE A 214 6.04 -4.30 -12.57
CA ILE A 214 7.28 -4.87 -13.12
C ILE A 214 6.93 -5.79 -14.31
N ASN A 215 7.09 -5.28 -15.53
CA ASN A 215 7.11 -6.10 -16.75
C ASN A 215 8.43 -5.88 -17.50
N ILE A 216 9.46 -6.62 -17.09
CA ILE A 216 10.84 -6.44 -17.60
C ILE A 216 11.02 -7.30 -18.87
N PRO A 217 11.39 -6.69 -20.01
CA PRO A 217 11.72 -7.38 -21.26
C PRO A 217 12.79 -8.46 -21.08
N GLY A 218 12.66 -9.56 -21.83
CA GLY A 218 13.55 -10.71 -21.73
C GLY A 218 13.16 -11.75 -20.68
N THR A 219 12.16 -11.47 -19.84
CA THR A 219 11.60 -12.45 -18.90
C THR A 219 10.54 -13.33 -19.58
N ALA A 220 10.34 -14.56 -19.06
CA ALA A 220 9.24 -15.42 -19.50
C ALA A 220 7.87 -14.75 -19.29
N TYR A 221 7.71 -13.99 -18.19
CA TYR A 221 6.50 -13.22 -17.90
C TYR A 221 6.21 -12.19 -18.99
N HIS A 222 7.24 -11.44 -19.41
CA HIS A 222 7.10 -10.46 -20.48
C HIS A 222 6.62 -11.10 -21.78
N LYS A 223 7.21 -12.24 -22.15
CA LYS A 223 6.82 -12.98 -23.34
C LYS A 223 5.36 -13.44 -23.27
N CYS A 224 4.91 -14.00 -22.16
CA CYS A 224 3.51 -14.42 -22.00
C CYS A 224 2.52 -13.25 -22.03
N VAL A 225 2.84 -12.11 -21.39
CA VAL A 225 2.01 -10.89 -21.51
C VAL A 225 1.97 -10.42 -22.96
N GLN A 226 3.11 -10.39 -23.65
CA GLN A 226 3.16 -10.00 -25.05
C GLN A 226 2.29 -10.92 -25.94
N GLU A 227 2.42 -12.24 -25.79
CA GLU A 227 1.65 -13.23 -26.53
C GLU A 227 0.14 -13.13 -26.25
N GLU A 228 -0.24 -12.98 -24.98
CA GLU A 228 -1.66 -12.80 -24.57
C GLU A 228 -2.28 -11.58 -25.24
N HIS A 229 -1.54 -10.46 -25.29
CA HIS A 229 -2.02 -9.22 -25.88
C HIS A 229 -2.00 -9.24 -27.42
N GLU A 230 -0.98 -9.85 -28.04
CA GLU A 230 -0.93 -10.02 -29.50
C GLU A 230 -2.04 -10.96 -30.00
N ALA A 231 -2.41 -11.98 -29.23
CA ALA A 231 -3.53 -12.85 -29.55
C ALA A 231 -4.87 -12.08 -29.59
N ILE A 232 -5.07 -11.12 -28.69
CA ILE A 232 -6.23 -10.23 -28.72
C ILE A 232 -6.24 -9.43 -30.03
N LEU A 233 -5.12 -8.78 -30.37
CA LEU A 233 -5.03 -7.95 -31.59
C LEU A 233 -5.30 -8.76 -32.86
N LYS A 234 -4.80 -10.00 -32.96
CA LYS A 234 -5.01 -10.88 -34.12
C LYS A 234 -6.47 -11.30 -34.31
N ASN A 235 -7.24 -11.31 -33.24
CA ASN A 235 -8.65 -11.72 -33.25
C ASN A 235 -9.63 -10.54 -33.38
N ARG A 236 -9.14 -9.30 -33.51
CA ARG A 236 -9.98 -8.12 -33.72
C ARG A 236 -10.44 -8.00 -35.17
N GLU A 237 -11.70 -7.60 -35.35
CA GLU A 237 -12.22 -7.20 -36.66
C GLU A 237 -11.60 -5.87 -37.11
N ASP A 238 -11.51 -4.90 -36.19
CA ASP A 238 -10.81 -3.63 -36.40
C ASP A 238 -9.52 -3.58 -35.59
N ALA A 239 -8.38 -3.71 -36.27
CA ALA A 239 -7.05 -3.65 -35.67
C ALA A 239 -6.74 -2.27 -35.03
N ASN A 240 -7.45 -1.21 -35.41
CA ASN A 240 -7.26 0.14 -34.88
C ASN A 240 -8.19 0.46 -33.69
N SER A 241 -9.13 -0.44 -33.37
CA SER A 241 -10.01 -0.26 -32.21
C SER A 241 -9.22 -0.32 -30.90
N GLY A 242 -9.66 0.43 -29.89
CA GLY A 242 -9.07 0.43 -28.56
C GLY A 242 -9.37 -0.84 -27.76
N LEU A 243 -8.66 -1.03 -26.64
CA LEU A 243 -8.91 -2.14 -25.72
C LEU A 243 -10.32 -2.08 -25.15
N THR A 244 -11.09 -3.14 -25.37
CA THR A 244 -12.46 -3.24 -24.84
C THR A 244 -12.47 -3.83 -23.43
N TRP A 245 -13.55 -3.57 -22.68
CA TRP A 245 -13.75 -4.17 -21.36
C TRP A 245 -13.80 -5.70 -21.39
N LYS A 246 -14.34 -6.30 -22.47
CA LYS A 246 -14.39 -7.76 -22.64
C LYS A 246 -12.99 -8.33 -22.78
N GLU A 247 -12.16 -7.70 -23.61
CA GLU A 247 -10.76 -8.09 -23.81
C GLU A 247 -9.94 -7.89 -22.54
N TYR A 248 -10.07 -6.76 -21.86
CA TYR A 248 -9.40 -6.51 -20.59
C TYR A 248 -9.67 -7.63 -19.57
N LYS A 249 -10.93 -8.06 -19.42
CA LYS A 249 -11.29 -9.17 -18.52
C LYS A 249 -10.72 -10.53 -18.95
N SER A 250 -10.41 -10.70 -20.23
CA SER A 250 -9.80 -11.93 -20.75
C SER A 250 -8.28 -12.00 -20.57
N LEU A 251 -7.63 -10.91 -20.14
CA LEU A 251 -6.18 -10.84 -19.88
C LEU A 251 -5.79 -11.55 -18.56
N THR A 252 -6.10 -12.85 -18.48
CA THR A 252 -5.92 -13.68 -17.28
C THR A 252 -4.49 -13.70 -16.76
N PHE A 253 -3.49 -13.82 -17.63
CA PHE A 253 -2.09 -13.85 -17.24
C PHE A 253 -1.62 -12.47 -16.78
N THR A 254 -2.01 -11.42 -17.49
CA THR A 254 -1.74 -10.03 -17.10
C THR A 254 -2.37 -9.69 -15.75
N HIS A 255 -3.56 -10.17 -15.44
CA HIS A 255 -4.13 -10.05 -14.09
C HIS A 255 -3.28 -10.76 -13.03
N GLY A 256 -2.69 -11.91 -13.34
CA GLY A 256 -1.69 -12.58 -12.50
C GLY A 256 -0.44 -11.73 -12.29
N VAL A 257 0.09 -11.10 -13.34
CA VAL A 257 1.25 -10.19 -13.28
C VAL A 257 0.95 -8.97 -12.42
N ILE A 258 -0.24 -8.38 -12.56
CA ILE A 258 -0.72 -7.25 -11.74
C ILE A 258 -0.82 -7.68 -10.27
N ASN A 259 -1.47 -8.80 -9.98
CA ASN A 259 -1.63 -9.28 -8.61
C ASN A 259 -0.29 -9.62 -7.96
N GLU A 260 0.64 -10.22 -8.71
CA GLU A 260 1.98 -10.54 -8.20
C GLU A 260 2.82 -9.29 -7.94
N SER A 261 2.70 -8.28 -8.81
CA SER A 261 3.32 -6.96 -8.61
C SER A 261 2.79 -6.30 -7.33
N LEU A 262 1.47 -6.33 -7.11
CA LEU A 262 0.84 -5.79 -5.90
C LEU A 262 1.17 -6.59 -4.64
N ARG A 263 1.38 -7.91 -4.77
CA ARG A 263 1.74 -8.80 -3.66
C ARG A 263 3.14 -8.48 -3.15
N LEU A 264 4.12 -8.42 -4.04
CA LEU A 264 5.51 -8.07 -3.71
C LEU A 264 5.67 -6.59 -3.36
N GLY A 265 4.97 -5.73 -4.09
CA GLY A 265 4.94 -4.28 -3.92
C GLY A 265 4.11 -3.83 -2.72
N SER A 266 4.11 -4.56 -1.60
CA SER A 266 3.35 -4.20 -0.39
C SER A 266 3.84 -2.87 0.22
N VAL A 267 3.31 -1.76 -0.31
CA VAL A 267 3.76 -0.39 -0.04
C VAL A 267 3.56 0.02 1.41
N ALA A 268 2.34 -0.19 1.93
CA ALA A 268 1.97 0.32 3.23
C ALA A 268 2.71 -0.42 4.36
N PRO A 269 3.33 0.31 5.33
CA PRO A 269 4.03 -0.30 6.46
C PRO A 269 3.07 -0.99 7.44
N GLY A 270 1.81 -0.57 7.45
CA GLY A 270 0.74 -1.15 8.23
C GLY A 270 -0.59 -0.45 7.99
N ILE A 271 -1.69 -1.18 8.16
CA ILE A 271 -3.05 -0.67 8.10
C ILE A 271 -3.54 -0.49 9.54
N LEU A 272 -3.75 0.76 9.92
CA LEU A 272 -4.03 1.14 11.30
C LEU A 272 -5.53 1.15 11.63
N ARG A 273 -5.85 0.62 12.81
CA ARG A 273 -7.17 0.68 13.44
C ARG A 273 -7.03 1.14 14.88
N ARG A 274 -8.11 1.63 15.47
CA ARG A 274 -8.26 1.89 16.90
C ARG A 274 -9.37 0.98 17.44
N THR A 275 -9.13 0.36 18.59
CA THR A 275 -10.16 -0.45 19.26
C THR A 275 -11.20 0.45 19.94
N LEU A 276 -12.48 0.15 19.72
CA LEU A 276 -13.62 0.85 20.32
C LEU A 276 -14.02 0.26 21.68
N GLN A 277 -13.63 -0.99 21.92
CA GLN A 277 -13.81 -1.73 23.16
C GLN A 277 -12.67 -2.75 23.34
N ASP A 278 -12.63 -3.41 24.49
CA ASP A 278 -11.68 -4.50 24.72
C ASP A 278 -11.96 -5.66 23.74
N ILE A 279 -10.93 -6.18 23.09
CA ILE A 279 -11.02 -7.28 22.12
C ILE A 279 -10.27 -8.49 22.66
N GLN A 280 -10.92 -9.65 22.67
CA GLN A 280 -10.30 -10.92 23.04
C GLN A 280 -9.74 -11.62 21.81
N VAL A 281 -8.48 -12.05 21.86
CA VAL A 281 -7.82 -12.82 20.79
C VAL A 281 -6.78 -13.76 21.37
N ASN A 282 -6.86 -15.05 21.05
CA ASN A 282 -5.86 -16.07 21.45
C ASN A 282 -5.51 -16.05 22.95
N GLY A 283 -6.50 -15.81 23.82
CA GLY A 283 -6.30 -15.71 25.27
C GLY A 283 -5.70 -14.37 25.77
N TYR A 284 -5.59 -13.38 24.89
CA TYR A 284 -5.14 -12.03 25.20
C TYR A 284 -6.26 -11.00 25.09
N THR A 285 -6.18 -9.95 25.90
CA THR A 285 -7.01 -8.75 25.82
C THR A 285 -6.24 -7.64 25.12
N ILE A 286 -6.82 -7.09 24.06
CA ILE A 286 -6.40 -5.83 23.44
C ILE A 286 -7.30 -4.73 24.01
N PRO A 287 -6.77 -3.80 24.84
CA PRO A 287 -7.62 -2.83 25.52
C PRO A 287 -8.25 -1.82 24.56
N LYS A 288 -9.39 -1.27 24.96
CA LYS A 288 -10.04 -0.14 24.30
C LYS A 288 -9.08 1.04 24.11
N GLY A 289 -9.18 1.68 22.95
CA GLY A 289 -8.39 2.86 22.57
C GLY A 289 -6.97 2.55 22.08
N TRP A 290 -6.52 1.29 22.16
CA TRP A 290 -5.22 0.88 21.61
C TRP A 290 -5.26 0.87 20.08
N ALA A 291 -4.11 1.17 19.48
CA ALA A 291 -3.95 1.02 18.06
C ALA A 291 -3.73 -0.46 17.69
N LEU A 292 -4.30 -0.88 16.58
CA LEU A 292 -4.04 -2.15 15.92
C LEU A 292 -3.36 -1.88 14.59
N MET A 293 -2.26 -2.58 14.31
CA MET A 293 -1.54 -2.47 13.06
C MET A 293 -1.52 -3.83 12.36
N VAL A 294 -2.32 -3.95 11.31
CA VAL A 294 -2.27 -5.09 10.38
C VAL A 294 -1.10 -4.86 9.42
N VAL A 295 -0.23 -5.85 9.23
CA VAL A 295 0.95 -5.71 8.36
C VAL A 295 0.73 -6.46 7.03
N PRO A 296 0.39 -5.78 5.91
CA PRO A 296 0.09 -6.47 4.65
C PRO A 296 1.25 -7.34 4.13
N ALA A 297 2.48 -6.83 4.21
CA ALA A 297 3.68 -7.58 3.82
C ALA A 297 3.82 -8.90 4.58
N ALA A 298 3.33 -8.97 5.83
CA ALA A 298 3.39 -10.19 6.61
C ALA A 298 2.41 -11.27 6.15
N LEU A 299 1.32 -10.88 5.49
CA LEU A 299 0.36 -11.81 4.89
C LEU A 299 0.80 -12.17 3.46
N GLN A 300 1.12 -11.14 2.67
CA GLN A 300 1.43 -11.26 1.24
C GLN A 300 2.77 -11.95 0.95
N LEU A 301 3.71 -11.96 1.91
CA LEU A 301 5.02 -12.60 1.79
C LEU A 301 5.18 -13.78 2.77
N ASN A 302 4.06 -14.32 3.28
CA ASN A 302 4.10 -15.44 4.21
C ASN A 302 4.47 -16.74 3.47
N PRO A 303 5.58 -17.42 3.83
CA PRO A 303 5.97 -18.68 3.20
C PRO A 303 4.97 -19.83 3.45
N ASN A 304 4.13 -19.73 4.48
CA ASN A 304 3.06 -20.70 4.73
C ASN A 304 1.87 -20.54 3.77
N SER A 305 1.72 -19.37 3.16
CA SER A 305 0.62 -19.05 2.25
C SER A 305 1.07 -19.01 0.78
N TYR A 306 2.34 -18.66 0.53
CA TYR A 306 2.92 -18.51 -0.78
C TYR A 306 4.25 -19.28 -0.86
N GLU A 307 4.31 -20.28 -1.73
CA GLU A 307 5.57 -20.93 -2.10
C GLU A 307 6.52 -19.91 -2.73
N ASP A 308 7.78 -19.93 -2.29
CA ASP A 308 8.82 -18.97 -2.67
C ASP A 308 8.29 -17.52 -2.66
N PRO A 309 7.97 -16.97 -1.47
CA PRO A 309 7.18 -15.74 -1.36
C PRO A 309 7.90 -14.50 -1.90
N LEU A 310 9.23 -14.53 -2.04
CA LEU A 310 9.99 -13.42 -2.61
C LEU A 310 10.21 -13.54 -4.12
N ALA A 311 9.92 -14.71 -4.72
CA ALA A 311 9.97 -14.88 -6.16
C ALA A 311 8.74 -14.21 -6.79
N PHE A 312 8.99 -13.44 -7.86
CA PHE A 312 7.92 -12.94 -8.72
C PHE A 312 7.41 -14.09 -9.58
N ASN A 313 6.25 -14.64 -9.26
CA ASN A 313 5.63 -15.75 -9.99
C ASN A 313 4.13 -15.50 -10.25
N PRO A 314 3.75 -14.97 -11.42
CA PRO A 314 2.35 -14.76 -11.82
C PRO A 314 1.51 -16.04 -11.94
N TRP A 315 2.12 -17.21 -12.20
CA TRP A 315 1.38 -18.47 -12.37
C TRP A 315 0.71 -18.93 -11.08
N ARG A 316 1.17 -18.49 -9.91
CA ARG A 316 0.56 -18.84 -8.62
C ARG A 316 -0.91 -18.44 -8.52
N TRP A 317 -1.32 -17.43 -9.29
CA TRP A 317 -2.69 -16.91 -9.29
C TRP A 317 -3.67 -17.81 -10.05
N GLN A 318 -3.21 -18.75 -10.87
CA GLN A 318 -4.07 -19.68 -11.62
C GLN A 318 -4.67 -20.77 -10.72
N ASN A 319 -3.94 -21.20 -9.69
CA ASN A 319 -4.30 -22.35 -8.85
C ASN A 319 -4.69 -21.96 -7.41
N MET A 320 -4.80 -20.67 -7.11
CA MET A 320 -5.07 -20.20 -5.74
C MET A 320 -6.57 -20.10 -5.48
N SER A 321 -7.04 -20.73 -4.40
CA SER A 321 -8.45 -20.65 -4.01
C SER A 321 -8.83 -19.23 -3.57
N ALA A 322 -10.08 -18.85 -3.85
CA ALA A 322 -10.60 -17.52 -3.50
C ALA A 322 -10.51 -17.22 -1.99
N ASN A 323 -10.68 -18.23 -1.14
CA ASN A 323 -10.60 -18.08 0.32
C ASN A 323 -9.16 -17.77 0.78
N VAL A 324 -8.16 -18.49 0.24
CA VAL A 324 -6.74 -18.22 0.53
C VAL A 324 -6.37 -16.81 0.08
N THR A 325 -6.80 -16.39 -1.11
CA THR A 325 -6.58 -15.04 -1.62
C THR A 325 -7.22 -13.99 -0.71
N ALA A 326 -8.50 -14.14 -0.34
CA ALA A 326 -9.22 -13.16 0.46
C ALA A 326 -8.58 -12.90 1.84
N LYS A 327 -7.93 -13.91 2.43
CA LYS A 327 -7.25 -13.80 3.74
C LYS A 327 -5.81 -13.30 3.63
N ASN A 328 -5.11 -13.61 2.54
CA ASN A 328 -3.66 -13.40 2.42
C ASN A 328 -3.25 -12.33 1.40
N PHE A 329 -4.19 -11.77 0.64
CA PHE A 329 -3.93 -10.76 -0.38
C PHE A 329 -4.78 -9.51 -0.13
N ILE A 330 -4.17 -8.50 0.50
CA ILE A 330 -4.83 -7.25 0.90
C ILE A 330 -4.05 -6.00 0.44
N PRO A 331 -3.60 -5.91 -0.83
CA PRO A 331 -2.74 -4.81 -1.29
C PRO A 331 -3.45 -3.45 -1.23
N PHE A 332 -4.78 -3.48 -1.22
CA PHE A 332 -5.65 -2.31 -1.12
C PHE A 332 -6.43 -2.27 0.21
N GLY A 333 -5.97 -3.02 1.23
CA GLY A 333 -6.74 -3.32 2.43
C GLY A 333 -7.92 -4.25 2.14
N ALA A 334 -8.86 -4.34 3.09
CA ALA A 334 -10.02 -5.21 2.99
C ALA A 334 -11.28 -4.59 3.64
N GLY A 335 -12.44 -5.18 3.35
CA GLY A 335 -13.73 -4.77 3.93
C GLY A 335 -14.25 -3.43 3.42
N MET A 336 -15.11 -2.78 4.22
CA MET A 336 -15.74 -1.49 3.89
C MET A 336 -14.75 -0.33 3.71
N THR A 337 -13.53 -0.50 4.20
CA THR A 337 -12.46 0.49 4.20
C THR A 337 -11.35 0.15 3.21
N SER A 338 -11.60 -0.75 2.26
CA SER A 338 -10.72 -1.00 1.11
C SER A 338 -10.53 0.24 0.25
N CYS A 339 -9.43 0.31 -0.50
CA CYS A 339 -9.13 1.43 -1.40
C CYS A 339 -10.27 1.64 -2.40
N ALA A 340 -10.78 2.87 -2.51
CA ALA A 340 -11.82 3.22 -3.48
C ALA A 340 -11.31 3.20 -4.93
N GLY A 341 -9.99 3.34 -5.14
CA GLY A 341 -9.35 3.32 -6.45
C GLY A 341 -8.79 1.96 -6.86
N ALA A 342 -9.09 0.87 -6.14
CA ALA A 342 -8.48 -0.44 -6.40
C ALA A 342 -8.70 -0.93 -7.83
N ASP A 343 -9.94 -0.83 -8.34
CA ASP A 343 -10.26 -1.26 -9.71
C ASP A 343 -9.63 -0.33 -10.74
N PHE A 344 -9.66 0.98 -10.50
CA PHE A 344 -8.97 1.95 -11.35
C PHE A 344 -7.47 1.65 -11.48
N SER A 345 -6.79 1.37 -10.36
CA SER A 345 -5.36 1.03 -10.37
C SER A 345 -5.07 -0.22 -11.21
N LYS A 346 -5.91 -1.27 -11.10
CA LYS A 346 -5.74 -2.50 -11.89
C LYS A 346 -6.01 -2.26 -13.37
N VAL A 347 -7.04 -1.48 -13.72
CA VAL A 347 -7.34 -1.10 -15.10
C VAL A 347 -6.21 -0.28 -15.69
N LEU A 348 -5.72 0.74 -14.97
CA LEU A 348 -4.57 1.55 -15.37
C LEU A 348 -3.35 0.66 -15.65
N MET A 349 -3.00 -0.27 -14.76
CA MET A 349 -1.87 -1.19 -14.98
C MET A 349 -2.09 -2.09 -16.20
N GLY A 350 -3.29 -2.63 -16.38
CA GLY A 350 -3.62 -3.49 -17.52
C GLY A 350 -3.57 -2.76 -18.87
N VAL A 351 -4.13 -1.54 -18.93
CA VAL A 351 -4.07 -0.69 -20.12
C VAL A 351 -2.63 -0.25 -20.38
N PHE A 352 -1.86 0.09 -19.34
CA PHE A 352 -0.45 0.43 -19.47
C PHE A 352 0.36 -0.72 -20.07
N PHE A 353 0.20 -1.93 -19.53
CA PHE A 353 0.80 -3.12 -20.10
C PHE A 353 0.35 -3.36 -21.54
N HIS A 354 -0.94 -3.18 -21.84
CA HIS A 354 -1.44 -3.35 -23.19
C HIS A 354 -0.76 -2.45 -24.20
N VAL A 355 -0.76 -1.14 -23.97
CA VAL A 355 -0.13 -0.18 -24.89
C VAL A 355 1.37 -0.43 -24.96
N MET A 356 2.01 -0.67 -23.82
CA MET A 356 3.45 -0.93 -23.75
C MET A 356 3.81 -2.15 -24.61
N VAL A 357 3.28 -3.34 -24.32
CA VAL A 357 3.70 -4.58 -25.01
C VAL A 357 3.25 -4.65 -26.46
N THR A 358 2.23 -3.91 -26.87
CA THR A 358 1.74 -3.97 -28.26
C THR A 358 2.42 -2.95 -29.17
N LYS A 359 2.72 -1.74 -28.67
CA LYS A 359 3.20 -0.62 -29.50
C LYS A 359 4.65 -0.24 -29.27
N TYR A 360 5.24 -0.61 -28.14
CA TYR A 360 6.57 -0.15 -27.74
C TYR A 360 7.50 -1.29 -27.31
N ARG A 361 8.79 -0.99 -27.24
CA ARG A 361 9.82 -1.82 -26.60
C ARG A 361 10.38 -1.03 -25.43
N LEU A 362 10.44 -1.67 -24.27
CA LEU A 362 11.13 -1.14 -23.11
C LEU A 362 12.54 -1.71 -23.11
N THR A 363 13.52 -0.97 -22.61
CA THR A 363 14.89 -1.47 -22.41
C THR A 363 15.39 -0.95 -21.08
N THR A 364 15.81 -1.86 -20.20
CA THR A 364 16.42 -1.47 -18.93
C THR A 364 17.78 -0.87 -19.19
N ILE A 365 18.00 0.37 -18.73
CA ILE A 365 19.30 1.06 -18.78
C ILE A 365 20.02 0.92 -17.45
N LYS A 366 19.26 1.02 -16.34
CA LYS A 366 19.78 0.84 -14.99
C LYS A 366 18.72 0.18 -14.11
N GLU A 367 19.11 -0.84 -13.38
CA GLU A 367 18.26 -1.47 -12.36
C GLU A 367 17.99 -0.51 -11.20
N GLY A 368 16.77 -0.56 -10.67
CA GLY A 368 16.40 0.22 -9.49
C GLY A 368 16.80 -0.48 -8.20
N GLU A 369 16.92 0.30 -7.13
CA GLU A 369 17.12 -0.22 -5.78
C GLU A 369 15.82 -0.21 -4.99
N VAL A 370 15.65 -1.25 -4.17
CA VAL A 370 14.56 -1.32 -3.20
C VAL A 370 14.94 -0.49 -1.98
N ILE A 371 14.05 0.41 -1.57
CA ILE A 371 14.20 1.21 -0.36
C ILE A 371 12.91 1.12 0.44
N ARG A 372 13.01 0.82 1.73
CA ARG A 372 11.88 0.79 2.65
C ARG A 372 12.12 1.74 3.81
N SER A 373 11.33 2.81 3.92
CA SER A 373 11.48 3.81 4.99
C SER A 373 10.23 4.67 5.26
N PRO A 374 9.26 4.21 6.07
CA PRO A 374 8.91 2.81 6.36
C PRO A 374 8.07 2.18 5.23
N THR A 375 7.59 3.00 4.28
CA THR A 375 6.92 2.57 3.05
C THR A 375 7.91 1.88 2.11
N LEU A 376 7.45 0.88 1.36
CA LEU A 376 8.25 0.28 0.30
C LEU A 376 8.26 1.18 -0.94
N GLY A 377 9.43 1.44 -1.48
CA GLY A 377 9.64 2.15 -2.72
C GLY A 377 10.75 1.51 -3.55
N PHE A 378 10.80 1.90 -4.81
CA PHE A 378 11.83 1.56 -5.77
C PHE A 378 12.41 2.88 -6.30
N GLU A 379 13.73 3.02 -6.33
CA GLU A 379 14.40 4.24 -6.77
C GLU A 379 15.43 3.94 -7.84
N GLY A 380 15.57 4.85 -8.80
CA GLY A 380 16.67 4.81 -9.77
C GLY A 380 16.50 3.80 -10.90
N PHE A 381 15.28 3.29 -11.13
CA PHE A 381 15.01 2.38 -12.26
C PHE A 381 14.93 3.17 -13.56
N HIS A 382 16.01 3.16 -14.35
CA HIS A 382 16.08 3.90 -15.60
C HIS A 382 15.83 3.00 -16.79
N VAL A 383 15.01 3.49 -17.71
CA VAL A 383 14.59 2.76 -18.90
C VAL A 383 14.69 3.64 -20.14
N LYS A 384 14.75 2.99 -21.29
CA LYS A 384 14.53 3.58 -22.60
C LYS A 384 13.29 2.95 -23.22
N VAL A 385 12.47 3.76 -23.86
CA VAL A 385 11.31 3.31 -24.64
C VAL A 385 11.59 3.57 -26.11
N SER A 386 11.20 2.64 -27.00
CA SER A 386 11.22 2.84 -28.44
C SER A 386 9.94 2.29 -29.08
N ALA A 387 9.48 2.88 -30.17
CA ALA A 387 8.34 2.32 -30.91
C ALA A 387 8.69 0.94 -31.48
N LYS A 388 7.72 0.00 -31.51
CA LYS A 388 7.90 -1.29 -32.19
C LYS A 388 7.80 -1.15 -33.70
N HIS A 389 6.98 -0.22 -34.18
CA HIS A 389 6.75 0.04 -35.60
C HIS A 389 6.99 1.54 -35.81
N GLY A 390 8.11 1.85 -36.44
CA GLY A 390 8.61 3.19 -36.75
C GLY A 390 9.63 3.07 -37.86
#